data_AF-A0A7J8RUL5-F1
#
_entry.id   AF-A0A7J8RUL5-F1
#
_cell.length_a   1.000
_cell.length_b   1.000
_cell.length_c   1.000
_cell.angle_alpha   90.00
_cell.angle_beta   90.00
_cell.angle_gamma   90.00
#
_symmetry.space_group_name_H-M   'P 1'
#
loop_
_entity.id
_entity.type
_entity.pdbx_description
1 polymer ?
#
loop_
_entity_poly.entity_id
_entity_poly.type
_entity_poly.pdbx_seq_one_letter_code
_entity_poly.pdbx_strand_id
1 'polypeptide(L)'
;MGNPPSLYFNAGMFVFEPSLVTYESLLKTLKITQPTPFAEQDFLNMFFKDIYKPIPLIYNLVLAMLWRHPENVELEKVKVVHYCAAGSKPWRYTGKEANMQREDIKMLVQKWWDIYNDESLDYRTSAAEGGTETVNLQPFLVALSEVGAVHFVAAPSAASSVGSKWVFVYSVALAKSLVDKMSL
;
A
#
# COMPACT_ATOMS: atom_id res chain seq x y z
N MET A 1 19.82 -32.59 -0.47
CA MET A 1 19.40 -31.18 -0.27
C MET A 1 17.91 -31.10 -0.60
N GLY A 2 17.10 -30.44 0.23
CA GLY A 2 15.64 -30.34 0.03
C GLY A 2 15.27 -29.38 -1.09
N ASN A 3 13.99 -29.35 -1.46
CA ASN A 3 13.47 -28.36 -2.39
C ASN A 3 13.69 -26.94 -1.85
N PRO A 4 13.94 -25.94 -2.71
CA PRO A 4 14.00 -24.55 -2.27
C PRO A 4 12.68 -24.16 -1.60
N PRO A 5 12.72 -23.25 -0.61
CA PRO A 5 11.50 -22.77 0.05
C PRO A 5 10.57 -22.11 -0.98
N SER A 6 9.27 -22.25 -0.77
CA SER A 6 8.26 -21.56 -1.58
C SER A 6 8.51 -20.05 -1.58
N LEU A 7 8.19 -19.40 -2.70
CA LEU A 7 8.21 -17.96 -2.77
C LEU A 7 7.26 -17.36 -1.72
N TYR A 8 7.68 -16.26 -1.10
CA TYR A 8 6.95 -15.62 -0.03
C TYR A 8 7.02 -14.10 -0.20
N PHE A 9 5.86 -13.44 -0.18
CA PHE A 9 5.72 -12.03 -0.54
C PHE A 9 5.26 -11.15 0.61
N ASN A 10 5.65 -9.88 0.56
CA ASN A 10 5.15 -8.88 1.49
C ASN A 10 3.79 -8.35 1.02
N ALA A 11 2.76 -8.48 1.86
CA ALA A 11 1.39 -8.05 1.53
C ALA A 11 1.18 -6.53 1.52
N GLY A 12 2.21 -5.75 1.85
CA GLY A 12 2.16 -4.28 1.82
C GLY A 12 2.09 -3.68 0.42
N MET A 13 2.30 -4.47 -0.64
CA MET A 13 1.96 -4.07 -2.01
C MET A 13 1.83 -5.33 -2.86
N PHE A 14 0.71 -5.48 -3.56
CA PHE A 14 0.51 -6.48 -4.58
C PHE A 14 -0.51 -5.98 -5.61
N VAL A 15 -0.48 -6.58 -6.80
CA VAL A 15 -1.45 -6.30 -7.86
C VAL A 15 -2.43 -7.45 -7.94
N PHE A 16 -3.71 -7.15 -8.05
CA PHE A 16 -4.77 -8.16 -8.22
C PHE A 16 -5.85 -7.64 -9.16
N GLU A 17 -6.59 -8.58 -9.76
CA GLU A 17 -7.81 -8.30 -10.50
C GLU A 17 -9.02 -8.42 -9.56
N PRO A 18 -9.83 -7.37 -9.39
CA PRO A 18 -11.05 -7.44 -8.59
C PRO A 18 -11.99 -8.53 -9.12
N SER A 19 -12.40 -9.45 -8.24
CA SER A 19 -13.29 -10.55 -8.59
C SER A 19 -14.15 -10.93 -7.40
N LEU A 20 -15.48 -10.95 -7.60
CA LEU A 20 -16.43 -11.35 -6.55
C LEU A 20 -16.20 -12.81 -6.13
N VAL A 21 -15.89 -13.68 -7.09
CA VAL A 21 -15.56 -15.09 -6.85
C VAL A 21 -14.32 -15.22 -5.96
N THR A 22 -13.28 -14.42 -6.23
CA THR A 22 -12.06 -14.40 -5.40
C THR A 22 -12.35 -13.87 -4.01
N TYR A 23 -13.15 -12.80 -3.88
CA TYR A 23 -13.56 -12.24 -2.60
C TYR A 23 -14.33 -13.25 -1.72
N GLU A 24 -15.35 -13.90 -2.28
CA GLU A 24 -16.13 -14.92 -1.56
C GLU A 24 -15.25 -16.09 -1.13
N SER A 25 -14.34 -16.52 -2.01
CA SER A 25 -13.37 -17.58 -1.72
C SER A 25 -12.40 -17.18 -0.60
N LEU A 26 -11.87 -15.96 -0.63
CA LEU A 26 -11.03 -15.41 0.44
C LEU A 26 -11.76 -15.43 1.78
N LEU A 27 -13.01 -14.95 1.84
CA LEU A 27 -13.80 -14.95 3.07
C LEU A 27 -14.09 -16.35 3.59
N LYS A 28 -14.44 -17.29 2.70
CA LYS A 28 -14.70 -18.68 3.07
C LYS A 28 -13.44 -19.34 3.63
N THR A 29 -12.29 -19.14 2.99
CA THR A 29 -11.02 -19.69 3.45
C THR A 29 -10.56 -19.04 4.75
N LEU A 30 -10.72 -17.72 4.91
CA LEU A 30 -10.36 -17.00 6.13
C LEU A 30 -11.08 -17.56 7.36
N LYS A 31 -12.38 -17.86 7.26
CA LYS A 31 -13.20 -18.39 8.36
C LYS A 31 -12.69 -19.73 8.92
N ILE A 32 -11.97 -20.52 8.12
CA ILE A 32 -11.43 -21.83 8.52
C ILE A 32 -9.92 -21.82 8.70
N THR A 33 -9.24 -20.70 8.40
CA THR A 33 -7.79 -20.58 8.53
C THR A 33 -7.44 -20.24 9.96
N GLN A 34 -6.44 -20.94 10.52
CA GLN A 34 -5.92 -20.60 11.84
C GLN A 34 -5.12 -19.30 11.79
N PRO A 35 -5.26 -18.40 12.77
CA PRO A 35 -4.46 -17.18 12.84
C PRO A 35 -2.96 -17.50 12.88
N THR A 36 -2.17 -16.69 12.18
CA THR A 36 -0.71 -16.82 12.14
C THR A 36 -0.05 -15.53 12.67
N PRO A 37 1.25 -15.57 13.02
CA PRO A 37 1.96 -14.38 13.49
C PRO A 37 2.02 -13.23 12.48
N PHE A 38 2.01 -13.52 11.16
CA PHE A 38 2.02 -12.51 10.11
C PHE A 38 0.67 -12.37 9.40
N ALA A 39 -0.41 -12.28 10.20
CA ALA A 39 -1.74 -11.78 9.83
C ALA A 39 -2.17 -12.02 8.36
N GLU A 40 -2.48 -10.97 7.61
CA GLU A 40 -2.93 -11.05 6.23
C GLU A 40 -1.82 -11.54 5.29
N GLN A 41 -0.55 -11.31 5.61
CA GLN A 41 0.57 -11.69 4.76
C GLN A 41 0.67 -13.21 4.62
N ASP A 42 0.66 -13.95 5.73
CA ASP A 42 0.68 -15.41 5.69
C ASP A 42 -0.56 -15.96 5.00
N PHE A 43 -1.73 -15.40 5.32
CA PHE A 43 -3.00 -15.83 4.74
C PHE A 43 -2.99 -15.67 3.21
N LEU A 44 -2.56 -14.51 2.70
CA LEU A 44 -2.51 -14.24 1.26
C LEU A 44 -1.42 -15.07 0.57
N ASN A 45 -0.27 -15.30 1.22
CA ASN A 45 0.75 -16.20 0.69
C ASN A 45 0.25 -17.64 0.58
N MET A 46 -0.49 -18.13 1.59
CA MET A 46 -1.11 -19.45 1.55
C MET A 46 -2.17 -19.53 0.44
N PHE A 47 -3.05 -18.53 0.36
CA PHE A 47 -4.19 -18.51 -0.56
C PHE A 47 -3.74 -18.40 -2.03
N PHE A 48 -2.73 -17.57 -2.32
CA PHE A 48 -2.25 -17.30 -3.68
C PHE A 48 -0.95 -18.04 -4.06
N LYS A 49 -0.50 -19.00 -3.25
CA LYS A 49 0.78 -19.72 -3.43
C LYS A 49 1.02 -20.26 -4.84
N ASP A 50 -0.04 -20.67 -5.54
CA ASP A 50 0.04 -21.34 -6.84
C ASP A 50 0.01 -20.36 -8.03
N ILE A 51 -0.38 -19.11 -7.81
CA ILE A 51 -0.51 -18.09 -8.87
C ILE A 51 0.35 -16.85 -8.64
N TYR A 52 0.94 -16.71 -7.46
CA TYR A 52 1.75 -15.56 -7.09
C TYR A 52 2.97 -15.41 -8.00
N LYS A 53 3.26 -14.15 -8.36
CA LYS A 53 4.48 -13.75 -9.06
C LYS A 53 5.16 -12.61 -8.30
N PRO A 54 6.48 -12.68 -8.07
CA PRO A 54 7.18 -11.65 -7.32
C PRO A 54 7.26 -10.33 -8.06
N ILE A 55 6.98 -9.26 -7.33
CA ILE A 55 7.24 -7.89 -7.77
C ILE A 55 8.68 -7.49 -7.42
N PRO A 56 9.37 -6.72 -8.28
CA PRO A 56 10.70 -6.22 -7.96
C PRO A 56 10.71 -5.38 -6.67
N LEU A 57 11.80 -5.47 -5.91
CA LEU A 57 11.97 -4.77 -4.63
C LEU A 57 11.73 -3.26 -4.72
N ILE A 58 12.07 -2.64 -5.85
CA ILE A 58 11.88 -1.20 -6.09
C ILE A 58 10.40 -0.77 -5.99
N TYR A 59 9.44 -1.67 -6.15
CA TYR A 59 8.00 -1.39 -6.05
C TYR A 59 7.41 -1.73 -4.69
N ASN A 60 8.19 -2.30 -3.76
CA ASN A 60 7.76 -2.58 -2.39
C ASN A 60 8.98 -2.69 -1.47
N LEU A 61 9.75 -1.60 -1.36
CA LEU A 61 10.96 -1.60 -0.53
C LEU A 61 10.57 -1.65 0.94
N VAL A 62 10.65 -2.83 1.55
CA VAL A 62 10.63 -2.98 3.01
C VAL A 62 11.93 -2.39 3.56
N LEU A 63 11.81 -1.37 4.42
CA LEU A 63 12.98 -0.62 4.91
C LEU A 63 14.07 -1.48 5.53
N ALA A 64 13.72 -2.62 6.14
CA ALA A 64 14.71 -3.53 6.71
C ALA A 64 15.75 -4.05 5.70
N MET A 65 15.43 -4.03 4.41
CA MET A 65 16.38 -4.39 3.35
C MET A 65 17.59 -3.47 3.31
N LEU A 66 17.46 -2.20 3.73
CA LEU A 66 18.57 -1.23 3.76
C LEU A 66 19.72 -1.63 4.69
N TRP A 67 19.47 -2.49 5.68
CA TRP A 67 20.51 -2.96 6.61
C TRP A 67 20.63 -4.48 6.71
N ARG A 68 19.65 -5.24 6.22
CA ARG A 68 19.74 -6.72 6.13
C ARG A 68 20.43 -7.18 4.85
N HIS A 69 20.16 -6.50 3.74
CA HIS A 69 20.66 -6.84 2.40
C HIS A 69 20.93 -5.55 1.58
N PRO A 70 21.79 -4.64 2.08
CA PRO A 70 22.07 -3.38 1.40
C PRO A 70 22.59 -3.56 -0.03
N GLU A 71 23.28 -4.67 -0.31
CA GLU A 71 23.77 -5.05 -1.64
C GLU A 71 22.67 -5.23 -2.68
N ASN A 72 21.43 -5.47 -2.24
CA ASN A 72 20.27 -5.68 -3.11
C ASN A 72 19.41 -4.42 -3.27
N VAL A 73 19.83 -3.27 -2.71
CA VAL A 73 19.05 -2.03 -2.74
C VAL A 73 19.78 -0.93 -3.50
N GLU A 74 19.27 -0.63 -4.70
CA GLU A 74 19.62 0.60 -5.44
C GLU A 74 18.57 1.67 -5.13
N LEU A 75 18.81 2.48 -4.09
CA LEU A 75 17.81 3.37 -3.49
C LEU A 75 17.25 4.40 -4.48
N GLU A 76 18.05 4.84 -5.45
CA GLU A 76 17.68 5.80 -6.49
C GLU A 76 16.64 5.23 -7.47
N LYS A 77 16.58 3.90 -7.62
CA LYS A 77 15.61 3.22 -8.50
C LYS A 77 14.27 2.94 -7.80
N VAL A 78 14.22 3.07 -6.47
CA VAL A 78 13.03 2.75 -5.66
C VAL A 78 11.87 3.69 -6.00
N LYS A 79 10.69 3.10 -6.17
CA LYS A 79 9.43 3.78 -6.51
C LYS A 79 8.45 3.80 -5.35
N VAL A 80 8.47 2.77 -4.50
CA VAL A 80 7.56 2.66 -3.35
C VAL A 80 8.34 2.17 -2.13
N VAL A 81 8.16 2.87 -1.02
CA VAL A 81 8.79 2.57 0.27
C VAL A 81 7.74 2.08 1.26
N HIS A 82 8.00 0.93 1.88
CA HIS A 82 7.16 0.34 2.91
C HIS A 82 7.78 0.54 4.30
N TYR A 83 7.22 1.51 5.03
CA TYR A 83 7.59 1.85 6.41
C TYR A 83 7.00 0.83 7.42
N CYS A 84 7.44 -0.44 7.39
CA CYS A 84 6.93 -1.50 8.28
C CYS A 84 7.84 -1.81 9.48
N ALA A 85 9.07 -1.32 9.50
CA ALA A 85 9.97 -1.51 10.63
C ALA A 85 9.52 -0.70 11.87
N ALA A 86 9.79 -1.19 13.07
CA ALA A 86 9.51 -0.46 14.31
C ALA A 86 10.21 0.92 14.29
N GLY A 87 9.48 1.97 14.69
CA GLY A 87 9.96 3.36 14.65
C GLY A 87 9.98 4.02 13.28
N SER A 88 9.76 3.27 12.19
CA SER A 88 9.90 3.82 10.83
C SER A 88 8.70 4.60 10.32
N LYS A 89 7.55 4.53 10.99
CA LYS A 89 6.35 5.27 10.58
C LYS A 89 6.64 6.78 10.60
N PRO A 90 6.60 7.50 9.45
CA PRO A 90 7.04 8.89 9.38
C PRO A 90 6.36 9.84 10.38
N TRP A 91 5.05 9.66 10.58
CA TRP A 91 4.23 10.45 11.53
C TRP A 91 4.47 10.12 13.01
N ARG A 92 5.28 9.11 13.32
CA ARG A 92 5.70 8.72 14.68
C ARG A 92 7.22 8.59 14.79
N TYR A 93 7.95 9.11 13.81
CA TYR A 93 9.38 8.90 13.73
C TYR A 93 10.09 9.68 14.84
N THR A 94 10.81 8.97 15.71
CA THR A 94 11.60 9.57 16.80
C THR A 94 13.11 9.53 16.54
N GLY A 95 13.54 8.68 15.61
CA GLY A 95 14.95 8.40 15.35
C GLY A 95 15.64 7.52 16.41
N LYS A 96 14.94 7.08 17.46
CA LYS A 96 15.53 6.36 18.61
C LYS A 96 15.49 4.84 18.47
N GLU A 97 14.55 4.30 17.70
CA GLU A 97 14.42 2.87 17.47
C GLU A 97 15.59 2.33 16.63
N ALA A 98 15.82 1.01 16.71
CA ALA A 98 16.95 0.38 16.04
C ALA A 98 17.00 0.68 14.54
N ASN A 99 18.17 1.11 14.06
CA ASN A 99 18.46 1.51 12.69
C ASN A 99 17.81 2.83 12.25
N MET A 100 16.96 3.47 13.06
CA MET A 100 16.30 4.71 12.67
C MET A 100 17.27 5.89 12.58
N GLN A 101 18.44 5.81 13.22
CA GLN A 101 19.48 6.85 13.15
C GLN A 101 20.17 6.98 11.79
N ARG A 102 19.93 6.06 10.85
CA ARG A 102 20.60 6.04 9.53
C ARG A 102 20.15 7.21 8.65
N GLU A 103 21.08 7.72 7.85
CA GLU A 103 20.83 8.87 6.96
C GLU A 103 19.88 8.54 5.81
N ASP A 104 19.93 7.33 5.28
CA ASP A 104 18.97 6.87 4.26
C ASP A 104 17.54 6.85 4.78
N ILE A 105 17.32 6.40 6.02
CA ILE A 105 15.99 6.42 6.67
C ILE A 105 15.53 7.85 6.93
N LYS A 106 16.38 8.71 7.48
CA LYS A 106 16.05 10.13 7.72
C LYS A 106 15.65 10.82 6.40
N MET A 107 16.39 10.56 5.33
CA MET A 107 16.08 11.08 3.99
C MET A 107 14.71 10.60 3.49
N LEU A 108 14.39 9.32 3.65
CA LEU A 108 13.08 8.78 3.25
C LEU A 108 11.93 9.36 4.08
N VAL A 109 12.11 9.47 5.40
CA VAL A 109 11.14 10.11 6.29
C VAL A 109 10.94 11.58 5.93
N GLN A 110 12.02 12.30 5.62
CA GLN A 110 11.95 13.69 5.17
C GLN A 110 11.14 13.81 3.88
N LYS A 111 11.41 12.97 2.87
CA LYS A 111 10.62 12.94 1.62
C LYS A 111 9.13 12.70 1.87
N TRP A 112 8.77 11.87 2.84
CA TRP A 112 7.38 11.68 3.22
C TRP A 112 6.76 12.95 3.79
N TRP A 113 7.48 13.66 4.67
CA TRP A 113 7.03 14.94 5.23
C TRP A 113 6.98 16.06 4.20
N ASP A 114 7.92 16.10 3.25
CA ASP A 114 7.89 17.05 2.15
C ASP A 114 6.60 16.92 1.35
N ILE A 115 6.17 15.69 1.05
CA ILE A 115 4.88 15.41 0.38
C ILE A 115 3.69 15.77 1.29
N TYR A 116 3.74 15.40 2.57
CA TYR A 116 2.62 15.65 3.50
C TYR A 116 2.39 17.16 3.76
N ASN A 117 3.46 17.95 3.74
CA ASN A 117 3.43 19.40 3.94
C ASN A 117 3.29 20.19 2.65
N ASP A 118 3.23 19.52 1.49
CA ASP A 118 2.98 20.18 0.21
C ASP A 118 1.50 20.56 0.11
N GLU A 119 1.18 21.82 0.43
CA GLU A 119 -0.16 22.39 0.36
C GLU A 119 -0.77 22.32 -1.06
N SER A 120 0.04 22.16 -2.11
CA SER A 120 -0.48 22.01 -3.48
C SER A 120 -1.18 20.67 -3.68
N LEU A 121 -0.87 19.67 -2.85
CA LEU A 121 -1.50 18.35 -2.83
C LEU A 121 -2.72 18.29 -1.90
N ASP A 122 -3.00 19.36 -1.15
CA ASP A 122 -4.19 19.41 -0.32
C ASP A 122 -5.46 19.31 -1.18
N TYR A 123 -6.41 18.53 -0.68
CA TYR A 123 -7.70 18.37 -1.34
C TYR A 123 -8.46 19.69 -1.32
N ARG A 124 -8.44 20.39 -2.46
CA ARG A 124 -9.25 21.59 -2.66
C ARG A 124 -10.71 21.18 -2.80
N THR A 125 -11.47 21.38 -1.74
CA THR A 125 -12.93 21.30 -1.83
C THR A 125 -13.41 22.56 -2.54
N SER A 126 -13.82 22.45 -3.80
CA SER A 126 -14.43 23.55 -4.56
C SER A 126 -15.80 23.92 -3.96
N ALA A 127 -15.84 24.46 -2.74
CA ALA A 127 -17.06 24.86 -2.05
C ALA A 127 -16.95 26.18 -1.27
N ALA A 128 -15.77 26.80 -1.23
CA ALA A 128 -15.62 28.14 -0.67
C ALA A 128 -14.89 29.01 -1.68
N GLU A 129 -15.56 30.09 -2.08
CA GLU A 129 -15.10 31.20 -2.91
C GLU A 129 -15.27 31.02 -4.44
N GLY A 130 -16.10 31.89 -5.00
CA GLY A 130 -16.53 31.89 -6.39
C GLY A 130 -15.36 31.99 -7.36
N GLY A 131 -15.08 30.88 -8.05
CA GLY A 131 -14.19 30.81 -9.19
C GLY A 131 -14.44 29.47 -9.88
N THR A 132 -14.95 29.51 -11.10
CA THR A 132 -15.29 28.35 -11.92
C THR A 132 -14.04 27.59 -12.35
N GLU A 133 -13.62 26.59 -11.58
CA GLU A 133 -12.93 25.40 -12.11
C GLU A 133 -13.51 24.14 -11.45
N THR A 134 -14.48 23.55 -12.14
CA THR A 134 -15.01 22.23 -11.81
C THR A 134 -13.91 21.20 -12.03
N VAL A 135 -13.40 20.58 -10.95
CA VAL A 135 -12.57 19.38 -11.08
C VAL A 135 -13.40 18.35 -11.85
N ASN A 136 -12.91 17.93 -13.02
CA ASN A 136 -13.62 16.99 -13.87
C ASN A 136 -13.60 15.60 -13.22
N LEU A 137 -14.60 15.31 -12.40
CA LEU A 137 -14.79 14.02 -11.72
C LEU A 137 -15.28 12.91 -12.67
N GLN A 138 -15.53 13.20 -13.95
CA GLN A 138 -15.99 12.20 -14.92
C GLN A 138 -15.10 10.97 -14.99
N PRO A 139 -13.76 11.04 -15.00
CA PRO A 139 -12.92 9.83 -15.07
C PRO A 139 -13.08 8.93 -13.84
N PHE A 140 -13.27 9.53 -12.66
CA PHE A 140 -13.47 8.81 -11.40
C PHE A 140 -14.87 8.19 -11.33
N LEU A 141 -15.89 8.93 -11.77
CA LEU A 141 -17.28 8.45 -11.82
C LEU A 141 -17.47 7.37 -12.89
N VAL A 142 -16.82 7.50 -14.05
CA VAL A 142 -16.78 6.46 -15.09
C VAL A 142 -16.12 5.21 -14.55
N ALA A 143 -14.95 5.32 -13.92
CA ALA A 143 -14.28 4.19 -13.29
C ALA A 143 -15.13 3.51 -12.20
N LEU A 144 -15.89 4.27 -11.41
CA LEU A 144 -16.84 3.71 -10.44
C LEU A 144 -18.06 3.07 -11.09
N SER A 145 -18.55 3.61 -12.21
CA SER A 145 -19.72 3.08 -12.93
C SER A 145 -19.41 1.78 -13.69
N GLU A 146 -18.16 1.59 -14.13
CA GLU A 146 -17.67 0.35 -14.72
C GLU A 146 -17.59 -0.78 -13.69
N VAL A 147 -17.41 -0.43 -12.41
CA VAL A 147 -17.43 -1.35 -11.27
C VAL A 147 -18.87 -1.40 -10.75
N GLY A 148 -19.73 -2.16 -11.43
CA GLY A 148 -21.18 -2.25 -11.14
C GLY A 148 -21.54 -2.32 -9.64
N ALA A 149 -22.73 -1.81 -9.29
CA ALA A 149 -23.23 -1.57 -7.93
C ALA A 149 -22.61 -2.42 -6.81
N VAL A 150 -21.55 -1.89 -6.19
CA VAL A 150 -20.94 -2.50 -4.99
C VAL A 150 -21.70 -1.99 -3.77
N HIS A 151 -22.29 -2.90 -2.99
CA HIS A 151 -22.82 -2.56 -1.67
C HIS A 151 -21.67 -2.11 -0.76
N PHE A 152 -21.57 -0.80 -0.52
CA PHE A 152 -20.65 -0.24 0.46
C PHE A 152 -21.07 -0.69 1.86
N VAL A 153 -20.26 -1.54 2.49
CA VAL A 153 -20.35 -1.80 3.93
C VAL A 153 -19.50 -0.76 4.63
N ALA A 154 -20.12 0.06 5.49
CA ALA A 154 -19.41 1.08 6.27
C ALA A 154 -18.37 0.42 7.19
N ALA A 155 -17.15 0.96 7.19
CA ALA A 155 -16.08 0.50 8.07
C ALA A 155 -16.39 0.83 9.56
N PRO A 156 -15.97 0.01 10.54
CA PRO A 156 -16.26 0.25 11.95
C PRO A 156 -15.59 1.51 12.50
N SER A 157 -16.23 2.09 13.53
CA SER A 157 -16.00 3.38 14.19
C SER A 157 -14.63 3.62 14.87
N ALA A 158 -13.57 2.89 14.54
CA ALA A 158 -12.21 3.21 15.03
C ALA A 158 -11.53 4.34 14.23
N ALA A 159 -12.19 4.78 13.16
CA ALA A 159 -11.73 5.81 12.24
C ALA A 159 -12.11 7.25 12.67
N SER A 160 -13.03 7.43 13.61
CA SER A 160 -13.75 8.70 13.77
C SER A 160 -13.11 9.77 14.66
N SER A 161 -11.82 9.67 15.04
CA SER A 161 -11.18 10.66 15.92
C SER A 161 -9.91 11.33 15.38
N VAL A 162 -9.72 11.40 14.06
CA VAL A 162 -8.69 12.27 13.45
C VAL A 162 -9.37 13.17 12.42
N GLY A 163 -9.41 14.47 12.71
CA GLY A 163 -10.07 15.47 11.88
C GLY A 163 -9.59 15.43 10.43
N SER A 164 -10.55 15.53 9.51
CA SER A 164 -10.48 15.98 8.11
C SER A 164 -9.13 15.93 7.38
N LYS A 165 -8.40 14.83 7.49
CA LYS A 165 -7.25 14.47 6.63
C LYS A 165 -7.28 12.95 6.43
N TRP A 166 -8.19 12.48 5.57
CA TRP A 166 -8.21 11.08 5.15
C TRP A 166 -7.34 10.88 3.93
N VAL A 167 -6.30 10.05 4.04
CA VAL A 167 -6.22 8.80 3.27
C VAL A 167 -5.58 7.76 4.19
N PHE A 168 -6.32 6.69 4.49
CA PHE A 168 -5.74 5.46 5.02
C PHE A 168 -4.68 4.99 4.03
N VAL A 169 -3.40 5.02 4.39
CA VAL A 169 -2.36 4.29 3.64
C VAL A 169 -2.49 2.80 3.97
N TYR A 170 -3.59 2.20 3.51
CA TYR A 170 -3.53 0.82 3.05
C TYR A 170 -3.03 0.92 1.63
N SER A 171 -1.86 0.36 1.37
CA SER A 171 -1.35 0.17 0.02
C SER A 171 -2.25 -0.83 -0.74
N VAL A 172 -3.42 -0.36 -1.13
CA VAL A 172 -4.21 -0.85 -2.25
C VAL A 172 -4.13 0.28 -3.27
N ALA A 173 -2.95 0.45 -3.88
CA ALA A 173 -2.80 1.35 -5.00
C ALA A 173 -3.60 0.76 -6.18
N LEU A 174 -4.59 1.51 -6.64
CA LEU A 174 -5.42 1.18 -7.79
C LEU A 174 -4.53 0.96 -9.03
N ALA A 175 -4.28 -0.31 -9.36
CA ALA A 175 -3.30 -0.72 -10.38
C ALA A 175 -3.82 -0.62 -11.83
N LYS A 176 -4.74 0.30 -12.15
CA LYS A 176 -5.24 0.41 -13.53
C LYS A 176 -4.16 1.00 -14.49
N SER A 177 -3.25 1.85 -14.00
CA SER A 177 -2.18 2.42 -14.82
C SER A 177 -0.92 1.55 -14.98
N LEU A 178 -0.73 0.54 -14.10
CA LEU A 178 0.44 -0.34 -14.15
C LEU A 178 0.25 -1.54 -15.07
N VAL A 179 -0.98 -2.05 -15.20
CA VAL A 179 -1.31 -3.16 -16.10
C VAL A 179 -1.06 -2.80 -17.57
N ASP A 180 -1.40 -1.57 -17.98
CA ASP A 180 -1.19 -1.10 -19.37
C ASP A 180 0.30 -0.84 -19.73
N LYS A 181 1.20 -0.81 -18.74
CA LYS A 181 2.65 -0.63 -18.96
C LYS A 181 3.45 -1.93 -18.86
N MET A 182 2.84 -3.03 -18.42
CA MET A 182 3.49 -4.33 -18.29
C MET A 182 3.15 -5.29 -19.43
N SER A 183 2.41 -4.83 -20.43
CA SER A 183 2.19 -5.49 -21.73
C SER A 183 3.28 -5.10 -22.74
N LEU A 184 4.49 -5.63 -22.54
CA LEU A 184 5.54 -5.81 -23.56
C LEU A 184 6.23 -7.16 -23.34
#